data_AF-A0A529MJ05-F1
#
_entry.id   AF-A0A529MJ05-F1
#
_cell.length_a   1.000
_cell.length_b   1.000
_cell.length_c   1.000
_cell.angle_alpha   90.00
_cell.angle_beta   90.00
_cell.angle_gamma   90.00
#
_symmetry.space_group_name_H-M   'P 1'
#
loop_
_entity.id
_entity.type
_entity.pdbx_description
1 polymer ?
#
loop_
_entity_poly.entity_id
_entity_poly.type
_entity_poly.pdbx_seq_one_letter_code
_entity_poly.pdbx_strand_id
1 'polypeptide(L)'
;MLRYIVWRIAVMVPTLLVISALVFTIIELPPGDYFDSYVAELRAQGEAVDSDRIEMMRKDYGFDKPPIIRYFYWVGGMLHGDFGYSFEYE
;
A
#
# COMPACT_ATOMS: atom_id res chain seq x y z
N MET A 1 -3.12 -7.60 36.32
CA MET A 1 -3.62 -8.02 34.98
C MET A 1 -3.67 -6.88 33.98
N LEU A 2 -4.39 -5.77 34.23
CA LEU A 2 -4.52 -4.65 33.26
C LEU A 2 -3.17 -4.04 32.82
N ARG A 3 -2.26 -3.76 33.76
CA ARG A 3 -0.90 -3.27 33.46
C ARG A 3 -0.11 -4.22 32.55
N TYR A 4 -0.24 -5.53 32.76
CA TYR A 4 0.43 -6.54 31.96
C TYR A 4 -0.14 -6.60 30.53
N ILE A 5 -1.46 -6.48 30.38
CA ILE A 5 -2.13 -6.43 29.07
C ILE A 5 -1.69 -5.18 28.29
N VAL A 6 -1.74 -4.00 28.92
CA VAL A 6 -1.31 -2.74 28.29
C VAL A 6 0.15 -2.81 27.87
N TRP A 7 1.03 -3.32 28.72
CA TRP A 7 2.45 -3.46 28.39
C TRP A 7 2.68 -4.43 27.22
N ARG A 8 1.91 -5.52 27.17
CA ARG A 8 1.98 -6.50 26.09
C ARG A 8 1.51 -5.92 24.76
N ILE A 9 0.41 -5.17 24.75
CA ILE A 9 -0.08 -4.46 23.55
C ILE A 9 0.93 -3.38 23.12
N ALA A 10 1.47 -2.62 24.07
CA ALA A 10 2.43 -1.55 23.78
C ALA A 10 3.73 -2.06 23.14
N VAL A 11 4.15 -3.31 23.42
CA VAL A 11 5.30 -3.94 22.75
C VAL A 11 4.92 -4.59 21.43
N MET A 12 3.69 -5.09 21.29
CA MET A 12 3.18 -5.67 20.05
C MET A 12 3.06 -4.63 18.93
N VAL A 13 2.61 -3.41 19.23
CA VAL A 13 2.46 -2.35 18.22
C VAL A 13 3.77 -2.05 17.48
N PRO A 14 4.90 -1.74 18.14
CA PRO A 14 6.15 -1.46 17.44
C PRO A 14 6.73 -2.69 16.73
N THR A 15 6.54 -3.91 17.25
CA THR A 15 6.97 -5.12 16.53
C THR A 15 6.18 -5.34 15.25
N LEU A 16 4.86 -5.14 15.29
CA LEU A 16 4.02 -5.20 14.09
C LEU A 16 4.38 -4.10 13.09
N LEU A 17 4.64 -2.88 13.55
CA LEU A 17 5.09 -1.79 12.68
C LEU A 17 6.41 -2.12 11.99
N VAL A 18 7.41 -2.61 12.72
CA VAL A 18 8.71 -3.00 12.13
C VAL A 18 8.55 -4.11 11.09
N ILE A 19 7.79 -5.17 11.41
CA ILE A 19 7.55 -6.28 10.48
C ILE A 19 6.79 -5.78 9.24
N SER A 20 5.76 -4.95 9.42
CA SER A 20 4.99 -4.38 8.31
C SER A 20 5.85 -3.50 7.41
N ALA A 21 6.72 -2.64 7.98
CA ALA A 21 7.63 -1.80 7.22
C ALA A 21 8.67 -2.63 6.45
N LEU A 22 9.17 -3.71 7.05
CA LEU A 22 10.06 -4.66 6.36
C LEU A 22 9.37 -5.34 5.19
N VAL A 23 8.16 -5.86 5.38
CA VAL A 23 7.37 -6.49 4.31
C VAL A 23 7.07 -5.49 3.20
N PHE A 24 6.64 -4.28 3.55
CA PHE A 24 6.38 -3.19 2.60
C PHE A 24 7.64 -2.87 1.77
N THR A 25 8.79 -2.74 2.43
CA THR A 25 10.08 -2.52 1.74
C THR A 25 10.43 -3.68 0.82
N ILE A 26 10.20 -4.93 1.24
CA ILE A 26 10.51 -6.12 0.43
C ILE A 26 9.64 -6.18 -0.82
N ILE A 27 8.34 -5.87 -0.69
CA ILE A 27 7.40 -5.85 -1.81
C ILE A 27 7.74 -4.73 -2.80
N GLU A 28 8.36 -3.64 -2.33
CA GLU A 28 8.71 -2.46 -3.12
C GLU A 28 10.17 -2.45 -3.62
N LEU A 29 10.97 -3.47 -3.28
CA LEU A 29 12.31 -3.68 -3.83
C LEU A 29 12.36 -3.92 -5.35
N PRO A 30 11.38 -4.60 -5.99
CA PRO A 30 11.37 -4.76 -7.44
C PRO A 30 11.41 -3.40 -8.16
N PRO A 31 12.26 -3.23 -9.18
CA PRO A 31 12.30 -1.99 -9.95
C PRO A 31 11.05 -1.87 -10.83
N GLY A 32 10.07 -1.11 -10.37
CA GLY A 32 8.81 -0.83 -11.06
C GLY A 32 7.70 -0.54 -10.05
N ASP A 33 6.87 0.47 -10.30
CA ASP A 33 5.69 0.69 -9.45
C ASP A 33 4.67 -0.43 -9.75
N TYR A 34 3.99 -0.97 -8.74
CA TYR A 34 2.96 -2.01 -8.94
C TYR A 34 1.87 -1.53 -9.93
N PHE A 35 1.64 -0.20 -9.92
CA PHE A 35 0.79 0.48 -10.87
C PHE A 35 1.30 0.42 -12.32
N ASP A 36 2.61 0.49 -12.55
CA ASP A 36 3.18 0.39 -13.90
C ASP A 36 3.00 -1.03 -14.47
N SER A 37 3.14 -2.08 -13.64
CA SER A 37 2.81 -3.46 -14.04
C SER A 37 1.33 -3.64 -14.34
N TYR A 38 0.45 -3.06 -13.52
CA TYR A 38 -1.00 -3.12 -13.72
C TYR A 38 -1.43 -2.41 -15.01
N VAL A 39 -0.87 -1.22 -15.29
CA VAL A 39 -1.11 -0.49 -16.54
C VAL A 39 -0.59 -1.27 -17.76
N ALA A 40 0.58 -1.92 -17.64
CA ALA A 40 1.11 -2.76 -18.70
C ALA A 40 0.20 -3.97 -18.99
N GLU A 41 -0.40 -4.56 -17.96
CA GLU A 41 -1.38 -5.63 -18.09
C GLU A 41 -2.68 -5.16 -18.74
N LEU A 42 -3.27 -4.04 -18.30
CA LEU A 42 -4.46 -3.45 -18.92
C LEU A 42 -4.25 -3.15 -20.42
N ARG A 43 -3.09 -2.60 -20.77
CA ARG A 43 -2.70 -2.37 -22.17
C ARG A 43 -2.56 -3.67 -22.95
N ALA A 44 -2.04 -4.73 -22.33
CA ALA A 44 -1.90 -6.05 -22.96
C ALA A 44 -3.26 -6.75 -23.17
N GLN A 45 -4.25 -6.47 -22.31
CA GLN A 45 -5.62 -6.96 -22.45
C GLN A 45 -6.44 -6.21 -23.52
N GLY A 46 -5.86 -5.16 -24.13
CA GLY A 46 -6.48 -4.43 -25.24
C GLY A 46 -7.41 -3.30 -24.79
N GLU A 47 -7.46 -2.97 -23.50
CA GLU A 47 -8.06 -1.72 -23.06
C GLU A 47 -7.17 -0.55 -23.52
N ALA A 48 -7.71 0.30 -24.39
CA ALA A 48 -7.12 1.60 -24.69
C ALA A 48 -7.34 2.52 -23.49
N VAL A 49 -6.62 2.24 -22.40
CA VAL A 49 -6.63 3.13 -21.23
C VAL A 49 -5.86 4.39 -21.62
N ASP A 50 -6.62 5.47 -21.77
CA ASP A 50 -6.10 6.79 -22.08
C ASP A 50 -5.00 7.19 -21.10
N SER A 51 -3.90 7.76 -21.61
CA SER A 51 -2.74 8.13 -20.78
C SER A 51 -3.12 9.07 -19.65
N ASP A 52 -4.08 9.95 -19.91
CA ASP A 52 -4.56 10.94 -18.95
C ASP A 52 -5.35 10.27 -17.83
N ARG A 53 -6.08 9.19 -18.14
CA ARG A 53 -6.80 8.38 -17.14
C ARG A 53 -5.83 7.62 -16.24
N ILE A 54 -4.73 7.11 -16.81
CA ILE A 54 -3.67 6.42 -16.05
C ILE A 54 -3.00 7.37 -15.07
N GLU A 55 -2.65 8.59 -15.49
CA GLU A 55 -2.05 9.59 -14.59
C GLU A 55 -3.01 10.01 -13.48
N MET A 56 -4.30 10.17 -13.81
CA MET A 56 -5.32 10.50 -12.81
C MET A 56 -5.47 9.38 -11.78
N MET A 57 -5.55 8.12 -12.23
CA MET A 57 -5.58 6.94 -11.36
C MET A 57 -4.31 6.85 -10.50
N ARG A 58 -3.13 7.09 -11.07
CA ARG A 58 -1.86 7.09 -10.31
C ARG A 58 -1.91 8.05 -9.12
N LYS A 59 -2.50 9.23 -9.35
CA LYS A 59 -2.65 10.27 -8.34
C LYS A 59 -3.71 9.90 -7.30
N ASP A 60 -4.83 9.34 -7.73
CA ASP A 60 -5.93 8.93 -6.86
C ASP A 60 -5.53 7.77 -5.92
N TYR A 61 -4.79 6.79 -6.42
CA TYR A 61 -4.25 5.68 -5.63
C TYR A 61 -2.99 6.06 -4.83
N GLY A 62 -2.46 7.28 -4.98
CA GLY A 62 -1.30 7.77 -4.24
C GLY A 62 0.04 7.15 -4.68
N PHE A 63 0.08 6.51 -5.85
CA PHE A 63 1.31 6.03 -6.49
C PHE A 63 2.21 7.18 -6.99
N ASP A 64 1.75 8.44 -6.87
CA ASP A 64 2.59 9.64 -7.04
C ASP A 64 3.51 9.91 -5.85
N LYS A 65 3.26 9.29 -4.69
CA LYS A 65 3.95 9.61 -3.43
C LYS A 65 5.14 8.70 -3.18
N PRO A 66 6.18 9.19 -2.47
CA PRO A 66 7.26 8.37 -1.97
C PRO A 66 6.77 7.16 -1.16
N PRO A 67 7.50 6.02 -1.20
CA PRO A 67 7.16 4.77 -0.49
C PRO A 67 6.79 4.99 0.97
N ILE A 68 7.57 5.83 1.67
CA ILE A 68 7.39 6.15 3.08
C ILE A 68 6.03 6.80 3.34
N ILE A 69 5.60 7.71 2.45
CA ILE A 69 4.32 8.39 2.58
C ILE A 69 3.16 7.40 2.33
N ARG A 70 3.30 6.53 1.33
CA ARG A 70 2.32 5.46 1.05
C ARG A 70 2.15 4.52 2.24
N TYR A 71 3.26 4.14 2.89
CA TYR A 71 3.22 3.34 4.10
C TYR A 71 2.43 4.00 5.23
N PHE A 72 2.66 5.30 5.50
CA PHE A 72 1.91 6.01 6.55
C PHE A 72 0.42 6.16 6.21
N TYR A 73 0.05 6.39 4.95
CA TYR A 73 -1.35 6.37 4.52
C TYR A 73 -1.99 5.01 4.75
N TRP A 74 -1.30 3.92 4.37
CA TRP A 74 -1.79 2.56 4.57
C TRP A 74 -1.95 2.19 6.04
N VAL A 75 -0.94 2.48 6.88
CA VAL A 75 -1.03 2.26 8.33
C VAL A 75 -2.15 3.11 8.94
N GLY A 76 -2.27 4.38 8.52
CA GLY A 76 -3.33 5.28 8.97
C GLY A 76 -4.73 4.77 8.61
N GLY A 77 -4.93 4.30 7.38
CA GLY A 77 -6.16 3.66 6.93
C GLY A 77 -6.50 2.43 7.75
N MET A 78 -5.51 1.55 7.98
CA MET A 78 -5.71 0.30 8.73
C MET A 78 -6.22 0.56 10.15
N LEU A 79 -5.73 1.61 10.81
CA LEU A 79 -6.20 2.02 12.14
C LEU A 79 -7.67 2.49 12.15
N HIS A 80 -8.19 2.93 11.00
CA HIS A 80 -9.59 3.30 10.79
C HIS A 80 -10.44 2.16 10.19
N GLY A 81 -9.84 0.98 9.96
CA GLY A 81 -10.51 -0.18 9.34
C GLY A 81 -10.49 -0.18 7.80
N ASP A 82 -9.74 0.74 7.18
CA ASP A 82 -9.53 0.80 5.74
C ASP A 82 -8.23 0.06 5.38
N PHE A 83 -8.35 -1.07 4.68
CA PHE A 83 -7.20 -1.90 4.29
C PHE A 83 -6.63 -1.52 2.91
N GLY A 84 -7.19 -0.51 2.24
CA GLY A 84 -6.86 -0.12 0.88
C GLY A 84 -7.59 -0.93 -0.19
N TYR A 85 -7.27 -0.63 -1.44
CA TYR A 85 -7.87 -1.25 -2.63
C TYR A 85 -7.05 -2.46 -3.11
N SER A 86 -7.74 -3.52 -3.54
CA SER A 86 -7.13 -4.72 -4.14
C SER A 86 -7.41 -4.73 -5.64
N PHE A 87 -6.35 -4.64 -6.44
CA PHE A 87 -6.43 -4.65 -7.91
C PHE A 87 -6.81 -6.03 -8.51
N GLU A 88 -6.91 -7.08 -7.69
CA GLU A 88 -7.23 -8.43 -8.18
C GLU A 88 -8.74 -8.73 -8.19
N TYR A 89 -9.56 -7.90 -7.53
CA TYR A 89 -11.01 -8.09 -7.42
C TYR A 89 -11.85 -7.02 -8.12
N GLU A 90 -11.23 -6.07 -8.83
CA GLU A 90 -11.88 -5.12 -9.75
C GLU A 90 -11.67 -5.54 -11.21
#